data_AF-A0A059KJA9-F1
#
_entry.id   AF-A0A059KJA9-F1
#
_cell.length_a   1.000
_cell.length_b   1.000
_cell.length_c   1.000
_cell.angle_alpha   90.00
_cell.angle_beta   90.00
_cell.angle_gamma   90.00
#
_symmetry.space_group_name_H-M   'P 1'
#
loop_
_entity.id
_entity.type
_entity.pdbx_description
1 polymer ?
#
loop_
_entity_poly.entity_id
_entity_poly.type
_entity_poly.pdbx_seq_one_letter_code
_entity_poly.pdbx_strand_id
1 'polypeptide(L)'
;MRLPLPSVLSPARPWLLSALLVPMLMLPGPGAAAEPPPAAALCAPDQPPGQWLAPTAAAPRPLPAAELLGWMAEAQVVLLGERHDSAEDHRWQLQVLAQLHARRPALALGLEMFPRRLQPVLDAWVAGRLSEAEFLRQSEWDQVWGFDARLYLPLFHFARMNRLPMLALNVERGVVAAVGRRGFEALSEAEREGVGRPAEPPEAYRQMLRQVFHAHPGPAGEGGAAQPSPTAPDAPPPDAFARFIGAQAFWDRAMAEAIAARLAREPGLLIVGILGGGHVRDGHGVAHQLRDLGVPRIGALLTWERAESCQALGETLADGLYLIDPPRDDAPPRLGIAMAPAPDGVRLSAVTPGSLAAAAGLREGDLLTEAAGRPLRSPDALRALVQRQPPGTWLPLKVQREGAGRAPVVQEVVVRFPAGG
;
A
#
# COMPACT_ATOMS: atom_id res chain seq x y z
N MET A 1 -25.09 -50.53 52.33
CA MET A 1 -26.12 -49.71 53.01
C MET A 1 -26.34 -48.48 52.16
N ARG A 2 -27.32 -48.47 51.25
CA ARG A 2 -28.75 -48.07 51.39
C ARG A 2 -28.97 -46.55 51.52
N LEU A 3 -29.48 -45.97 50.41
CA LEU A 3 -30.29 -44.75 50.17
C LEU A 3 -31.44 -44.54 51.20
N PRO A 4 -32.21 -43.40 51.26
CA PRO A 4 -32.77 -42.64 50.11
C PRO A 4 -33.12 -41.12 50.27
N LEU A 5 -33.66 -40.55 49.17
CA LEU A 5 -34.42 -39.29 49.00
C LEU A 5 -35.82 -39.32 49.71
N PRO A 6 -36.61 -38.23 49.71
CA PRO A 6 -37.62 -38.07 48.65
C PRO A 6 -37.96 -36.62 48.18
N SER A 7 -38.63 -36.61 47.04
CA SER A 7 -39.27 -35.58 46.20
C SER A 7 -40.76 -35.40 46.49
N VAL A 8 -41.37 -34.23 46.17
CA VAL A 8 -42.80 -34.13 45.78
C VAL A 8 -43.06 -33.00 44.75
N LEU A 9 -43.99 -33.28 43.84
CA LEU A 9 -44.45 -32.62 42.60
C LEU A 9 -45.59 -31.58 42.78
N SER A 10 -45.73 -30.68 41.77
CA SER A 10 -46.89 -30.06 41.03
C SER A 10 -48.34 -30.07 41.58
N PRO A 11 -49.33 -29.24 41.08
CA PRO A 11 -49.60 -28.89 39.66
C PRO A 11 -50.25 -27.51 39.25
N ALA A 12 -50.14 -27.22 37.94
CA ALA A 12 -51.02 -26.60 36.91
C ALA A 12 -52.14 -25.52 37.15
N ARG A 13 -52.03 -24.39 36.40
CA ARG A 13 -52.93 -23.72 35.38
C ARG A 13 -54.44 -23.40 35.69
N PRO A 14 -55.19 -22.63 34.84
CA PRO A 14 -54.99 -21.31 34.19
C PRO A 14 -56.28 -20.43 34.14
N TRP A 15 -56.27 -19.08 34.07
CA TRP A 15 -57.44 -18.30 33.57
C TRP A 15 -57.02 -17.06 32.76
N LEU A 16 -57.61 -16.94 31.57
CA LEU A 16 -57.58 -15.81 30.63
C LEU A 16 -58.50 -14.69 31.11
N LEU A 17 -58.06 -13.43 31.02
CA LEU A 17 -58.96 -12.27 30.94
C LEU A 17 -58.35 -11.21 30.02
N SER A 18 -59.07 -10.96 28.92
CA SER A 18 -58.83 -9.91 27.94
C SER A 18 -59.17 -8.54 28.55
N ALA A 19 -58.30 -7.55 28.40
CA ALA A 19 -58.63 -6.15 28.65
C ALA A 19 -58.01 -5.24 27.57
N LEU A 20 -58.91 -4.43 27.01
CA LEU A 20 -58.79 -3.45 25.93
C LEU A 20 -57.52 -2.58 25.91
N LEU A 21 -56.90 -2.50 24.73
CA LEU A 21 -55.88 -1.51 24.35
C LEU A 21 -56.57 -0.20 23.91
N VAL A 22 -56.25 0.91 24.59
CA VAL A 22 -56.49 2.27 24.10
C VAL A 22 -55.16 2.78 23.52
N PRO A 23 -55.08 3.22 22.25
CA PRO A 23 -53.85 3.72 21.68
C PRO A 23 -53.59 5.16 22.18
N MET A 24 -52.57 5.32 23.00
CA MET A 24 -52.04 6.61 23.41
C MET A 24 -51.15 7.15 22.27
N LEU A 25 -51.63 8.16 21.55
CA LEU A 25 -50.83 8.88 20.54
C LEU A 25 -49.60 9.50 21.23
N MET A 26 -48.41 8.96 20.93
CA MET A 26 -47.13 9.55 21.29
C MET A 26 -46.77 10.60 20.25
N LEU A 27 -46.72 11.87 20.66
CA LEU A 27 -46.15 12.94 19.85
C LEU A 27 -44.63 12.73 19.71
N PRO A 28 -44.04 12.92 18.52
CA PRO A 28 -42.59 12.81 18.34
C PRO A 28 -41.89 13.93 19.10
N GLY A 29 -41.04 13.56 20.06
CA GLY A 29 -40.15 14.50 20.73
C GLY A 29 -39.15 15.12 19.73
N PRO A 30 -38.61 16.31 20.01
CA PRO A 30 -37.60 16.93 19.17
C PRO A 30 -36.43 15.95 19.02
N GLY A 31 -36.13 15.57 17.77
CA GLY A 31 -35.07 14.64 17.47
C GLY A 31 -33.76 15.15 18.05
N ALA A 32 -33.18 14.38 18.96
CA ALA A 32 -31.81 14.60 19.40
C ALA A 32 -30.93 14.51 18.16
N ALA A 33 -30.36 15.64 17.74
CA ALA A 33 -29.29 15.64 16.77
C ALA A 33 -28.20 14.73 17.33
N ALA A 34 -27.86 13.67 16.58
CA ALA A 34 -26.76 12.79 16.95
C ALA A 34 -25.50 13.64 17.08
N GLU A 35 -24.87 13.62 18.25
CA GLU A 35 -23.57 14.25 18.44
C GLU A 35 -22.59 13.67 17.40
N PRO A 36 -21.76 14.51 16.75
CA PRO A 36 -20.72 14.01 15.88
C PRO A 36 -19.81 13.06 16.69
N PRO A 37 -19.33 11.96 16.09
CA PRO A 37 -18.45 11.04 16.79
C PRO A 37 -17.24 11.81 17.33
N PRO A 38 -16.77 11.49 18.57
CA PRO A 38 -15.61 12.16 19.14
C PRO A 38 -14.41 12.01 18.19
N ALA A 39 -13.67 13.10 18.00
CA ALA A 39 -12.45 13.09 17.18
C ALA A 39 -11.54 11.94 17.65
N ALA A 40 -11.11 11.09 16.73
CA ALA A 40 -10.29 9.93 17.06
C ALA A 40 -9.01 10.39 17.77
N ALA A 41 -8.75 9.86 18.96
CA ALA A 41 -7.57 10.23 19.74
C ALA A 41 -6.29 9.94 18.93
N LEU A 42 -5.40 10.94 18.87
CA LEU A 42 -4.06 10.79 18.28
C LEU A 42 -3.27 9.75 19.05
N CYS A 43 -2.43 9.01 18.33
CA CYS A 43 -1.92 7.79 18.89
C CYS A 43 -0.76 7.96 19.88
N ALA A 44 0.11 8.92 19.59
CA ALA A 44 1.25 9.23 20.45
C ALA A 44 1.58 10.74 20.41
N PRO A 45 0.61 11.63 20.71
CA PRO A 45 0.81 13.07 20.59
C PRO A 45 1.96 13.57 21.47
N ASP A 46 2.10 12.99 22.67
CA ASP A 46 3.09 13.39 23.67
C ASP A 46 4.44 12.64 23.57
N GLN A 47 4.53 11.60 22.72
CA GLN A 47 5.79 10.88 22.54
C GLN A 47 6.63 11.58 21.47
N PRO A 48 7.94 11.82 21.71
CA PRO A 48 8.80 12.44 20.72
C PRO A 48 9.08 11.47 19.55
N PRO A 49 9.31 11.99 18.34
CA PRO A 49 9.70 11.17 17.20
C PRO A 49 11.03 10.45 17.48
N GLY A 50 11.28 9.40 16.70
CA GLY A 50 12.49 8.59 16.83
C GLY A 50 12.41 7.47 17.87
N GLN A 51 11.22 7.20 18.39
CA GLN A 51 10.97 6.11 19.33
C GLN A 51 10.40 4.88 18.63
N TRP A 52 10.77 3.69 19.12
CA TRP A 52 10.13 2.44 18.73
C TRP A 52 8.96 2.14 19.63
N LEU A 53 7.88 1.63 19.06
CA LEU A 53 6.64 1.30 19.74
C LEU A 53 6.20 -0.11 19.39
N ALA A 54 5.73 -0.86 20.39
CA ALA A 54 4.97 -2.07 20.17
C ALA A 54 3.53 -1.70 19.78
N PRO A 55 2.99 -2.21 18.66
CA PRO A 55 1.60 -1.97 18.29
C PRO A 55 0.70 -2.80 19.20
N THR A 56 0.06 -2.19 20.19
CA THR A 56 -0.92 -2.87 21.04
C THR A 56 -2.28 -2.20 20.90
N ALA A 57 -3.36 -2.99 20.92
CA ALA A 57 -4.71 -2.54 20.58
C ALA A 57 -5.27 -1.42 21.48
N ALA A 58 -4.68 -1.19 22.66
CA ALA A 58 -5.11 -0.15 23.60
C ALA A 58 -4.30 1.15 23.49
N ALA A 59 -2.97 1.04 23.32
CA ALA A 59 -2.05 2.16 23.14
C ALA A 59 -0.67 1.63 22.72
N PRO A 60 0.09 2.33 21.87
CA PRO A 60 1.46 1.96 21.58
C PRO A 60 2.34 2.11 22.84
N ARG A 61 3.19 1.11 23.10
CA ARG A 61 4.11 1.14 24.25
C ARG A 61 5.55 1.30 23.76
N PRO A 62 6.39 2.12 24.42
CA PRO A 62 7.80 2.21 24.11
C PRO A 62 8.48 0.84 24.09
N LEU A 63 9.23 0.56 23.03
CA LEU A 63 10.00 -0.65 22.83
C LEU A 63 11.49 -0.28 22.75
N PRO A 64 12.39 -0.89 23.54
CA PRO A 64 13.81 -0.58 23.46
C PRO A 64 14.40 -0.96 22.09
N ALA A 65 15.01 0.01 21.40
CA ALA A 65 15.58 -0.20 20.07
C ALA A 65 16.61 -1.35 20.03
N ALA A 66 17.43 -1.47 21.06
CA ALA A 66 18.48 -2.49 21.13
C ALA A 66 17.91 -3.92 21.19
N GLU A 67 16.80 -4.10 21.91
CA GLU A 67 16.10 -5.38 22.06
C GLU A 67 15.42 -5.77 20.75
N LEU A 68 14.61 -4.85 20.20
CA LEU A 68 13.95 -5.06 18.90
C LEU A 68 14.96 -5.42 17.81
N LEU A 69 16.02 -4.61 17.64
CA LEU A 69 17.01 -4.83 16.60
C LEU A 69 17.88 -6.08 16.85
N GLY A 70 17.97 -6.53 18.11
CA GLY A 70 18.55 -7.83 18.45
C GLY A 70 17.72 -8.97 17.86
N TRP A 71 16.40 -8.98 18.12
CA TRP A 71 15.50 -9.97 17.55
C TRP A 71 15.47 -9.95 16.02
N MET A 72 15.44 -8.75 15.43
CA MET A 72 15.46 -8.59 13.97
C MET A 72 16.75 -9.12 13.33
N ALA A 73 17.90 -9.00 14.00
CA ALA A 73 19.17 -9.52 13.49
C ALA A 73 19.22 -11.07 13.47
N GLU A 74 18.46 -11.73 14.35
CA GLU A 74 18.36 -13.19 14.42
C GLU A 74 17.40 -13.78 13.37
N ALA A 75 16.53 -12.95 12.78
CA ALA A 75 15.58 -13.37 11.75
C ALA A 75 16.27 -13.86 10.46
N GLN A 76 15.50 -14.51 9.58
CA GLN A 76 15.94 -14.81 8.21
C GLN A 76 15.61 -13.63 7.28
N VAL A 77 14.48 -12.98 7.53
CA VAL A 77 13.98 -11.85 6.74
C VAL A 77 13.51 -10.76 7.68
N VAL A 78 13.84 -9.50 7.37
CA VAL A 78 13.24 -8.32 7.99
C VAL A 78 12.61 -7.47 6.89
N LEU A 79 11.31 -7.27 6.94
CA LEU A 79 10.56 -6.46 5.99
C LEU A 79 10.40 -5.05 6.56
N LEU A 80 10.88 -4.04 5.84
CA LEU A 80 10.72 -2.64 6.18
C LEU A 80 9.69 -2.03 5.23
N GLY A 81 8.48 -1.81 5.73
CA GLY A 81 7.41 -1.24 4.92
C GLY A 81 7.51 0.28 4.80
N GLU A 82 7.17 0.81 3.63
CA GLU A 82 7.24 2.24 3.32
C GLU A 82 6.02 2.76 2.57
N ARG A 83 5.86 4.08 2.57
CA ARG A 83 5.13 4.79 1.53
C ARG A 83 6.14 5.27 0.50
N HIS A 84 5.91 4.88 -0.75
CA HIS A 84 6.84 5.08 -1.87
C HIS A 84 7.35 6.52 -2.07
N ASP A 85 6.56 7.52 -1.69
CA ASP A 85 6.90 8.94 -1.81
C ASP A 85 7.37 9.60 -0.49
N SER A 86 7.56 8.82 0.59
CA SER A 86 7.94 9.34 1.91
C SER A 86 9.46 9.36 2.11
N ALA A 87 10.05 10.56 2.11
CA ALA A 87 11.47 10.72 2.45
C ALA A 87 11.80 10.28 3.88
N GLU A 88 10.87 10.42 4.83
CA GLU A 88 11.04 9.97 6.21
C GLU A 88 11.11 8.44 6.31
N ASP A 89 10.26 7.73 5.56
CA ASP A 89 10.28 6.27 5.55
C ASP A 89 11.62 5.76 4.97
N HIS A 90 12.13 6.36 3.88
CA HIS A 90 13.43 6.00 3.30
C HIS A 90 14.63 6.31 4.20
N ARG A 91 14.61 7.44 4.92
CA ARG A 91 15.64 7.80 5.92
C ARG A 91 15.65 6.79 7.06
N TRP A 92 14.48 6.43 7.56
CA TRP A 92 14.32 5.41 8.59
C TRP A 92 14.79 4.03 8.10
N GLN A 93 14.44 3.62 6.89
CA GLN A 93 14.91 2.36 6.30
C GLN A 93 16.43 2.28 6.26
N LEU A 94 17.11 3.35 5.85
CA LEU A 94 18.57 3.40 5.85
C LEU A 94 19.14 3.30 7.28
N GLN A 95 18.53 3.99 8.25
CA GLN A 95 18.92 3.91 9.66
C GLN A 95 18.78 2.49 10.22
N VAL A 96 17.69 1.79 9.93
CA VAL A 96 17.47 0.40 10.36
C VAL A 96 18.46 -0.54 9.66
N LEU A 97 18.61 -0.40 8.34
CA LEU A 97 19.53 -1.21 7.55
C LEU A 97 20.97 -1.10 8.08
N ALA A 98 21.44 0.10 8.39
CA ALA A 98 22.76 0.31 8.97
C ALA A 98 22.93 -0.38 10.33
N GLN A 99 21.92 -0.33 11.19
CA GLN A 99 21.95 -0.95 12.50
C GLN A 99 21.88 -2.49 12.45
N LEU A 100 21.13 -3.05 11.50
CA LEU A 100 21.08 -4.49 11.25
C LEU A 100 22.40 -4.99 10.66
N HIS A 101 22.95 -4.28 9.67
CA HIS A 101 24.24 -4.60 9.07
C HIS A 101 25.38 -4.59 10.11
N ALA A 102 25.38 -3.63 11.04
CA ALA A 102 26.35 -3.58 12.14
C ALA A 102 26.28 -4.80 13.08
N ARG A 103 25.10 -5.43 13.21
CA ARG A 103 24.87 -6.63 14.04
C ARG A 103 25.12 -7.92 13.26
N ARG A 104 24.76 -7.94 11.98
CA ARG A 104 24.88 -9.09 11.09
C ARG A 104 25.38 -8.64 9.71
N PRO A 105 26.70 -8.66 9.48
CA PRO A 105 27.29 -8.23 8.21
C PRO A 105 26.89 -9.09 7.01
N ALA A 106 26.55 -10.36 7.24
CA ALA A 106 26.00 -11.26 6.22
C ALA A 106 24.53 -10.87 5.91
N LEU A 107 24.37 -9.81 5.12
CA LEU A 107 23.10 -9.17 4.82
C LEU A 107 22.95 -8.90 3.32
N ALA A 108 21.74 -9.07 2.79
CA ALA A 108 21.36 -8.61 1.45
C ALA A 108 20.12 -7.70 1.51
N LEU A 109 20.05 -6.79 0.55
CA LEU A 109 18.97 -5.82 0.40
C LEU A 109 17.99 -6.28 -0.68
N GLY A 110 16.80 -6.73 -0.28
CA GLY A 110 15.70 -7.05 -1.19
C GLY A 110 14.91 -5.80 -1.56
N LEU A 111 14.60 -5.66 -2.85
CA LEU A 111 14.04 -4.43 -3.43
C LEU A 111 12.80 -4.76 -4.28
N GLU A 112 11.63 -4.27 -3.86
CA GLU A 112 10.35 -4.45 -4.57
C GLU A 112 10.35 -3.81 -5.97
N MET A 113 11.08 -2.72 -6.13
CA MET A 113 11.00 -1.86 -7.32
C MET A 113 11.53 -2.50 -8.59
N PHE A 114 12.43 -3.47 -8.43
CA PHE A 114 13.15 -4.05 -9.54
C PHE A 114 12.55 -5.39 -9.96
N PRO A 115 12.10 -5.52 -11.22
CA PRO A 115 11.82 -6.83 -11.80
C PRO A 115 13.08 -7.68 -11.87
N ARG A 116 12.95 -9.00 -11.69
CA ARG A 116 14.03 -9.99 -11.64
C ARG A 116 14.98 -9.93 -12.84
N ARG A 117 14.49 -9.53 -14.03
CA ARG A 117 15.33 -9.34 -15.23
C ARG A 117 16.46 -8.32 -15.03
N LEU A 118 16.30 -7.38 -14.10
CA LEU A 118 17.27 -6.33 -13.82
C LEU A 118 18.33 -6.73 -12.79
N GLN A 119 18.30 -7.96 -12.26
CA GLN A 119 19.32 -8.45 -11.33
C GLN A 119 20.77 -8.21 -11.82
N PRO A 120 21.14 -8.43 -13.10
CA PRO A 120 22.50 -8.17 -13.56
C PRO A 120 22.94 -6.70 -13.42
N VAL A 121 22.01 -5.75 -13.51
CA VAL A 121 22.28 -4.31 -13.34
C VAL A 121 22.55 -3.99 -11.88
N LEU A 122 21.77 -4.58 -10.97
CA LEU A 122 22.00 -4.46 -9.52
C LEU A 122 23.35 -5.03 -9.12
N ASP A 123 23.70 -6.20 -9.66
CA ASP A 123 25.00 -6.83 -9.42
C ASP A 123 26.16 -5.96 -9.93
N ALA A 124 26.02 -5.34 -11.11
CA ALA A 124 27.01 -4.42 -11.67
C ALA A 124 27.15 -3.13 -10.85
N TRP A 125 26.05 -2.60 -10.31
CA TRP A 125 26.05 -1.45 -9.42
C TRP A 125 26.81 -1.73 -8.12
N VAL A 126 26.48 -2.84 -7.44
CA VAL A 126 27.15 -3.26 -6.19
C VAL A 126 28.63 -3.55 -6.43
N ALA A 127 28.97 -4.13 -7.59
CA ALA A 127 30.35 -4.36 -8.01
C ALA A 127 31.13 -3.06 -8.29
N GLY A 128 30.44 -1.92 -8.39
CA GLY A 128 31.05 -0.62 -8.64
C GLY A 128 31.34 -0.33 -10.11
N ARG A 129 30.74 -1.11 -11.03
CA ARG A 129 30.99 -1.04 -12.48
C ARG A 129 30.16 0.01 -13.21
N LEU A 130 29.16 0.58 -12.53
CA LEU A 130 28.27 1.61 -13.09
C LEU A 130 28.48 2.92 -12.35
N SER A 131 28.41 4.04 -13.04
CA SER A 131 28.10 5.34 -12.42
C SER A 131 26.62 5.39 -11.98
N GLU A 132 26.26 6.36 -11.15
CA GLU A 132 24.85 6.57 -10.74
C GLU A 132 23.94 6.80 -11.95
N ALA A 133 24.38 7.65 -12.89
CA ALA A 133 23.62 7.94 -14.10
C ALA A 133 23.46 6.70 -15.00
N GLU A 134 24.48 5.84 -15.11
CA GLU A 134 24.37 4.57 -15.83
C GLU A 134 23.44 3.60 -15.13
N PHE A 135 23.53 3.52 -13.79
CA PHE A 135 22.64 2.68 -13.00
C PHE A 135 21.18 3.04 -13.22
N LEU A 136 20.79 4.30 -13.04
CA LEU A 136 19.41 4.74 -13.21
C LEU A 136 18.87 4.49 -14.63
N ARG A 137 19.71 4.67 -15.65
CA ARG A 137 19.33 4.36 -17.05
C ARG A 137 19.18 2.87 -17.29
N GLN A 138 20.16 2.06 -16.90
CA GLN A 138 20.17 0.62 -17.17
C GLN A 138 19.17 -0.14 -16.28
N SER A 139 18.88 0.36 -15.09
CA SER A 139 17.82 -0.16 -14.24
C SER A 139 16.43 0.33 -14.66
N GLU A 140 16.36 1.14 -15.71
CA GLU A 140 15.13 1.71 -16.25
C GLU A 140 14.27 2.39 -15.17
N TRP A 141 14.90 3.10 -14.24
CA TRP A 141 14.27 3.58 -12.99
C TRP A 141 12.94 4.31 -13.20
N ASP A 142 12.90 5.23 -14.16
CA ASP A 142 11.71 6.02 -14.48
C ASP A 142 10.56 5.16 -15.04
N GLN A 143 10.86 4.00 -15.63
CA GLN A 143 9.86 3.09 -16.21
C GLN A 143 9.39 2.03 -15.21
N VAL A 144 10.32 1.43 -14.45
CA VAL A 144 10.00 0.33 -13.52
C VAL A 144 9.40 0.82 -12.21
N TRP A 145 9.81 2.00 -11.75
CA TRP A 145 9.36 2.55 -10.48
C TRP A 145 8.69 3.91 -10.59
N GLY A 146 9.35 4.87 -11.24
CA GLY A 146 8.79 6.19 -11.53
C GLY A 146 8.80 7.18 -10.36
N PHE A 147 9.24 6.80 -9.16
CA PHE A 147 9.43 7.75 -8.05
C PHE A 147 10.73 8.54 -8.18
N ASP A 148 10.89 9.62 -7.40
CA ASP A 148 12.14 10.35 -7.35
C ASP A 148 13.29 9.45 -6.85
N ALA A 149 14.28 9.21 -7.71
CA ALA A 149 15.43 8.37 -7.40
C ALA A 149 16.18 8.83 -6.14
N ARG A 150 16.15 10.13 -5.81
CA ARG A 150 16.83 10.68 -4.63
C ARG A 150 16.31 10.10 -3.31
N LEU A 151 15.08 9.57 -3.29
CA LEU A 151 14.53 8.88 -2.13
C LEU A 151 15.25 7.55 -1.87
N TYR A 152 15.59 6.81 -2.93
CA TYR A 152 16.12 5.45 -2.84
C TYR A 152 17.65 5.35 -2.99
N LEU A 153 18.27 6.30 -3.70
CA LEU A 153 19.72 6.33 -3.93
C LEU A 153 20.56 6.18 -2.65
N PRO A 154 20.19 6.76 -1.48
CA PRO A 154 20.92 6.51 -0.24
C PRO A 154 21.00 5.02 0.15
N LEU A 155 19.92 4.25 -0.02
CA LEU A 155 19.89 2.80 0.22
C LEU A 155 20.80 2.07 -0.77
N PHE A 156 20.77 2.44 -2.05
CA PHE A 156 21.59 1.81 -3.09
C PHE A 156 23.08 2.13 -2.93
N HIS A 157 23.41 3.36 -2.53
CA HIS A 157 24.77 3.75 -2.18
C HIS A 157 25.26 2.98 -0.95
N PHE A 158 24.42 2.84 0.08
CA PHE A 158 24.76 2.05 1.26
C PHE A 158 25.09 0.60 0.88
N ALA A 159 24.27 -0.04 0.05
CA ALA A 159 24.53 -1.39 -0.44
C ALA A 159 25.84 -1.49 -1.22
N ARG A 160 26.11 -0.54 -2.14
CA ARG A 160 27.36 -0.50 -2.91
C ARG A 160 28.60 -0.31 -2.03
N MET A 161 28.56 0.65 -1.10
CA MET A 161 29.70 0.96 -0.22
C MET A 161 30.06 -0.21 0.68
N ASN A 162 29.06 -0.97 1.14
CA ASN A 162 29.24 -2.12 2.02
C ASN A 162 29.28 -3.46 1.26
N ARG A 163 29.25 -3.45 -0.08
CA ARG A 163 29.21 -4.65 -0.94
C ARG A 163 28.05 -5.62 -0.61
N LEU A 164 26.92 -5.08 -0.20
CA LEU A 164 25.72 -5.86 0.10
C LEU A 164 25.04 -6.27 -1.21
N PRO A 165 24.74 -7.56 -1.41
CA PRO A 165 23.94 -8.00 -2.55
C PRO A 165 22.60 -7.26 -2.56
N MET A 166 22.23 -6.70 -3.71
CA MET A 166 20.90 -6.15 -3.95
C MET A 166 20.09 -7.20 -4.72
N LEU A 167 18.88 -7.51 -4.28
CA LEU A 167 18.02 -8.54 -4.88
C LEU A 167 16.81 -7.88 -5.54
N ALA A 168 16.63 -8.10 -6.83
CA ALA A 168 15.42 -7.75 -7.56
C ALA A 168 14.31 -8.75 -7.19
N LEU A 169 13.31 -8.30 -6.43
CA LEU A 169 12.31 -9.21 -5.87
C LEU A 169 11.17 -9.52 -6.82
N ASN A 170 10.85 -8.58 -7.72
CA ASN A 170 9.54 -8.54 -8.36
C ASN A 170 9.55 -9.11 -9.78
N VAL A 171 8.38 -9.21 -10.41
CA VAL A 171 8.21 -9.54 -11.83
C VAL A 171 7.80 -8.29 -12.61
N GLU A 172 7.64 -8.40 -13.93
CA GLU A 172 7.11 -7.29 -14.70
C GLU A 172 5.69 -6.92 -14.24
N ARG A 173 5.43 -5.62 -14.06
CA ARG A 173 4.10 -5.10 -13.70
C ARG A 173 3.01 -5.55 -14.68
N GLY A 174 3.38 -5.74 -15.95
CA GLY A 174 2.50 -6.27 -16.99
C GLY A 174 1.95 -7.67 -16.66
N VAL A 175 2.76 -8.52 -16.01
CA VAL A 175 2.37 -9.88 -15.59
C VAL A 175 1.38 -9.82 -14.44
N VAL A 176 1.64 -9.00 -13.42
CA VAL A 176 0.70 -8.78 -12.31
C VAL A 176 -0.65 -8.26 -12.83
N ALA A 177 -0.61 -7.29 -13.75
CA ALA A 177 -1.80 -6.76 -14.38
C ALA A 177 -2.54 -7.81 -15.24
N ALA A 178 -1.81 -8.71 -15.90
CA ALA A 178 -2.40 -9.81 -16.65
C ALA A 178 -3.12 -10.82 -15.73
N VAL A 179 -2.56 -11.14 -14.55
CA VAL A 179 -3.23 -11.94 -13.52
C VAL A 179 -4.52 -11.25 -13.06
N GLY A 180 -4.49 -9.94 -12.81
CA GLY A 180 -5.68 -9.17 -12.43
C GLY A 180 -6.76 -9.07 -13.51
N ARG A 181 -6.43 -9.28 -14.79
CA ARG A 181 -7.41 -9.27 -15.89
C ARG A 181 -7.93 -10.66 -16.23
N ARG A 182 -7.02 -11.62 -16.39
CA ARG A 182 -7.29 -12.96 -16.94
C ARG A 182 -7.40 -14.04 -15.86
N GLY A 183 -6.92 -13.77 -14.64
CA GLY A 183 -6.78 -14.75 -13.58
C GLY A 183 -5.49 -15.57 -13.71
N PHE A 184 -5.01 -16.12 -12.58
CA PHE A 184 -3.75 -16.87 -12.51
C PHE A 184 -3.73 -18.11 -13.42
N GLU A 185 -4.81 -18.90 -13.43
CA GLU A 185 -4.90 -20.14 -14.24
C GLU A 185 -4.86 -19.90 -15.75
N ALA A 186 -5.16 -18.68 -16.19
CA ALA A 186 -5.20 -18.33 -17.60
C ALA A 186 -3.81 -17.97 -18.18
N LEU A 187 -2.78 -17.87 -17.34
CA LEU A 187 -1.41 -17.59 -17.76
C LEU A 187 -0.57 -18.88 -17.69
N SER A 188 0.22 -19.13 -18.72
CA SER A 188 1.25 -20.17 -18.72
C SER A 188 2.33 -19.91 -17.66
N GLU A 189 3.14 -20.91 -17.33
CA GLU A 189 4.30 -20.73 -16.43
C GLU A 189 5.30 -19.69 -16.96
N ALA A 190 5.54 -19.68 -18.26
CA ALA A 190 6.41 -18.69 -18.90
C ALA A 190 5.83 -17.27 -18.79
N GLU A 191 4.52 -17.09 -19.04
CA GLU A 191 3.85 -15.79 -18.86
C GLU A 191 3.88 -15.32 -17.40
N ARG A 192 3.95 -16.23 -16.43
CA ARG A 192 4.06 -15.92 -14.99
C ARG A 192 5.49 -15.66 -14.53
N GLU A 193 6.47 -15.67 -15.44
CA GLU A 193 7.90 -15.55 -15.09
C GLU A 193 8.36 -16.57 -14.03
N GLY A 194 7.78 -17.78 -14.07
CA GLY A 194 8.07 -18.85 -13.13
C GLY A 194 7.51 -18.63 -11.72
N VAL A 195 6.64 -17.64 -11.50
CA VAL A 195 5.98 -17.44 -10.20
C VAL A 195 4.98 -18.55 -9.93
N GLY A 196 5.12 -19.19 -8.78
CA GLY A 196 4.26 -20.28 -8.33
C GLY A 196 2.86 -19.82 -7.90
N ARG A 197 2.02 -20.79 -7.53
CA ARG A 197 0.67 -20.52 -7.01
C ARG A 197 0.78 -19.78 -5.67
N PRO A 198 0.14 -18.61 -5.51
CA PRO A 198 0.11 -17.93 -4.21
C PRO A 198 -0.64 -18.77 -3.18
N ALA A 199 -0.20 -18.70 -1.93
CA ALA A 199 -0.99 -19.17 -0.80
C ALA A 199 -2.28 -18.37 -0.70
N GLU A 200 -3.37 -19.03 -0.31
CA GLU A 200 -4.69 -18.40 -0.19
C GLU A 200 -4.61 -17.21 0.79
N PRO A 201 -5.03 -16.00 0.38
CA PRO A 201 -5.05 -14.83 1.25
C PRO A 201 -5.95 -15.04 2.48
N PRO A 202 -5.48 -14.71 3.70
CA PRO A 202 -6.34 -14.74 4.89
C PRO A 202 -7.56 -13.84 4.75
N GLU A 203 -8.69 -14.18 5.40
CA GLU A 203 -9.91 -13.38 5.29
C GLU A 203 -9.73 -11.93 5.76
N ALA A 204 -8.93 -11.70 6.81
CA ALA A 204 -8.58 -10.36 7.26
C ALA A 204 -7.85 -9.55 6.18
N TYR A 205 -6.96 -10.20 5.41
CA TYR A 205 -6.30 -9.55 4.27
C TYR A 205 -7.29 -9.22 3.16
N ARG A 206 -8.20 -10.15 2.84
CA ARG A 206 -9.26 -9.94 1.85
C ARG A 206 -10.17 -8.77 2.25
N GLN A 207 -10.47 -8.60 3.54
CA GLN A 207 -11.23 -7.46 4.06
C GLN A 207 -10.47 -6.13 3.91
N MET A 208 -9.18 -6.12 4.24
CA MET A 208 -8.33 -4.94 4.03
C MET A 208 -8.26 -4.56 2.54
N LEU A 209 -8.02 -5.54 1.66
CA LEU A 209 -7.98 -5.33 0.21
C LEU A 209 -9.32 -4.84 -0.35
N ARG A 210 -10.44 -5.20 0.27
CA ARG A 210 -11.75 -4.65 -0.09
C ARG A 210 -11.80 -3.14 0.11
N GLN A 211 -11.31 -2.64 1.23
CA GLN A 211 -11.27 -1.20 1.51
C GLN A 211 -10.37 -0.47 0.50
N VAL A 212 -9.21 -1.04 0.18
CA VAL A 212 -8.28 -0.50 -0.84
C VAL A 212 -8.95 -0.47 -2.23
N PHE A 213 -9.62 -1.55 -2.62
CA PHE A 213 -10.33 -1.65 -3.90
C PHE A 213 -11.42 -0.57 -4.04
N HIS A 214 -12.12 -0.24 -2.95
CA HIS A 214 -13.12 0.83 -2.95
C HIS A 214 -12.50 2.24 -2.93
N ALA A 215 -11.37 2.44 -2.26
CA ALA A 215 -10.66 3.73 -2.20
C ALA A 215 -9.91 4.06 -3.49
N HIS A 216 -9.51 3.04 -4.25
CA HIS A 216 -8.82 3.15 -5.52
C HIS A 216 -9.48 2.24 -6.56
N PRO A 217 -10.58 2.70 -7.21
CA PRO A 217 -11.11 1.99 -8.37
C PRO A 217 -10.03 2.03 -9.46
N GLY A 218 -9.24 0.96 -9.53
CA GLY A 218 -8.19 0.80 -10.52
C GLY A 218 -8.75 0.72 -11.94
N PRO A 219 -7.89 0.49 -12.95
CA PRO A 219 -8.28 0.40 -14.36
C PRO A 219 -9.05 -0.88 -14.71
N ALA A 220 -9.93 -1.35 -13.83
CA ALA A 220 -10.95 -2.36 -14.08
C ALA A 220 -12.33 -1.71 -14.35
N GLY A 221 -12.33 -0.63 -15.13
CA GLY A 221 -13.51 0.06 -15.63
C GLY A 221 -14.11 -0.60 -16.88
N GLU A 222 -14.37 -1.91 -16.83
CA GLU A 222 -15.38 -2.55 -17.72
C GLU A 222 -16.62 -2.99 -16.93
N GLY A 223 -16.98 -2.23 -15.90
CA GLY A 223 -18.26 -2.32 -15.24
C GLY A 223 -18.65 -0.94 -14.77
N GLY A 224 -19.36 -0.19 -15.61
CA GLY A 224 -19.87 1.11 -15.21
C GLY A 224 -20.71 1.00 -13.95
N ALA A 225 -20.43 1.85 -12.97
CA ALA A 225 -21.37 2.14 -11.91
C ALA A 225 -21.55 3.65 -11.88
N ALA A 226 -22.78 4.05 -12.20
CA ALA A 226 -23.30 5.38 -11.96
C ALA A 226 -23.10 5.79 -10.49
N GLN A 227 -23.16 7.09 -10.25
CA GLN A 227 -23.03 7.70 -8.93
C GLN A 227 -23.79 6.95 -7.82
N PRO A 228 -23.25 6.93 -6.58
CA PRO A 228 -23.91 6.28 -5.45
C PRO A 228 -25.28 6.92 -5.19
N SER A 229 -26.34 6.16 -5.44
CA SER A 229 -27.68 6.42 -4.91
C SER A 229 -27.72 5.89 -3.48
N PRO A 230 -28.30 6.61 -2.49
CA PRO A 230 -28.18 6.28 -1.08
C PRO A 230 -29.04 5.08 -0.62
N THR A 231 -29.32 4.10 -1.48
CA THR A 231 -30.26 3.00 -1.18
C THR A 231 -29.83 1.59 -1.63
N ALA A 232 -28.55 1.28 -1.86
CA ALA A 232 -28.12 -0.11 -2.13
C ALA A 232 -26.83 -0.51 -1.37
N PRO A 233 -26.72 -1.75 -0.86
CA PRO A 233 -25.50 -2.27 -0.24
C PRO A 233 -24.53 -2.75 -1.33
N ASP A 234 -23.67 -1.85 -1.82
CA ASP A 234 -22.82 -2.11 -3.00
C ASP A 234 -21.53 -2.87 -2.65
N ALA A 235 -21.51 -4.18 -2.89
CA ALA A 235 -20.28 -4.94 -3.12
C ALA A 235 -20.07 -5.10 -4.64
N PRO A 236 -18.83 -4.96 -5.17
CA PRO A 236 -18.55 -5.18 -6.58
C PRO A 236 -18.86 -6.63 -7.01
N PRO A 237 -19.10 -6.90 -8.32
CA PRO A 237 -19.34 -8.25 -8.79
C PRO A 237 -18.17 -9.19 -8.37
N PRO A 238 -18.46 -10.41 -7.88
CA PRO A 238 -17.48 -11.27 -7.22
C PRO A 238 -16.17 -11.46 -8.01
N ASP A 239 -16.27 -11.53 -9.33
CA ASP A 239 -15.13 -11.83 -10.20
C ASP A 239 -14.10 -10.71 -10.29
N ALA A 240 -14.50 -9.43 -10.27
CA ALA A 240 -13.55 -8.31 -10.39
C ALA A 240 -12.72 -8.14 -9.11
N PHE A 241 -13.39 -8.24 -7.96
CA PHE A 241 -12.72 -8.16 -6.67
C PHE A 241 -11.87 -9.41 -6.39
N ALA A 242 -12.35 -10.61 -6.74
CA ALA A 242 -11.55 -11.83 -6.64
C ALA A 242 -10.28 -11.76 -7.52
N ARG A 243 -10.39 -11.22 -8.75
CA ARG A 243 -9.22 -11.01 -9.62
C ARG A 243 -8.24 -9.98 -9.05
N PHE A 244 -8.73 -8.91 -8.42
CA PHE A 244 -7.88 -7.94 -7.72
C PHE A 244 -7.10 -8.60 -6.57
N ILE A 245 -7.77 -9.38 -5.72
CA ILE A 245 -7.12 -10.15 -4.66
C ILE A 245 -6.06 -11.09 -5.25
N GLY A 246 -6.40 -11.81 -6.33
CA GLY A 246 -5.47 -12.72 -7.01
C GLY A 246 -4.22 -12.02 -7.53
N ALA A 247 -4.35 -10.80 -8.05
CA ALA A 247 -3.21 -9.99 -8.50
C ALA A 247 -2.32 -9.55 -7.33
N GLN A 248 -2.90 -9.11 -6.22
CA GLN A 248 -2.14 -8.73 -5.01
C GLN A 248 -1.39 -9.94 -4.43
N ALA A 249 -2.07 -11.07 -4.26
CA ALA A 249 -1.46 -12.29 -3.76
C ALA A 249 -0.34 -12.82 -4.68
N PHE A 250 -0.52 -12.71 -6.00
CA PHE A 250 0.52 -13.04 -6.98
C PHE A 250 1.75 -12.15 -6.86
N TRP A 251 1.54 -10.84 -6.65
CA TRP A 251 2.62 -9.89 -6.46
C TRP A 251 3.41 -10.20 -5.18
N ASP A 252 2.72 -10.45 -4.05
CA ASP A 252 3.37 -10.89 -2.81
C ASP A 252 4.16 -12.19 -3.00
N ARG A 253 3.58 -13.15 -3.72
CA ARG A 253 4.20 -14.45 -4.00
C ARG A 253 5.49 -14.29 -4.79
N ALA A 254 5.50 -13.43 -5.80
CA ALA A 254 6.70 -13.15 -6.58
C ALA A 254 7.85 -12.64 -5.69
N MET A 255 7.57 -11.67 -4.82
CA MET A 255 8.61 -11.15 -3.92
C MET A 255 9.08 -12.21 -2.92
N ALA A 256 8.16 -12.96 -2.32
CA ALA A 256 8.48 -14.00 -1.35
C ALA A 256 9.33 -15.12 -1.97
N GLU A 257 9.04 -15.55 -3.20
CA GLU A 257 9.83 -16.58 -3.90
C GLU A 257 11.25 -16.12 -4.21
N ALA A 258 11.44 -14.86 -4.59
CA ALA A 258 12.79 -14.32 -4.83
C ALA A 258 13.63 -14.33 -3.55
N ILE A 259 13.03 -13.95 -2.42
CA ILE A 259 13.65 -14.00 -1.08
C ILE A 259 13.95 -15.46 -0.70
N ALA A 260 12.96 -16.36 -0.79
CA ALA A 260 13.11 -17.76 -0.42
C ALA A 260 14.17 -18.49 -1.26
N ALA A 261 14.21 -18.23 -2.57
CA ALA A 261 15.22 -18.79 -3.46
C ALA A 261 16.65 -18.34 -3.09
N ARG A 262 16.82 -17.10 -2.64
CA ARG A 262 18.12 -16.62 -2.14
C ARG A 262 18.50 -17.30 -0.83
N LEU A 263 17.57 -17.39 0.13
CA LEU A 263 17.82 -18.08 1.41
C LEU A 263 18.13 -19.57 1.23
N ALA A 264 17.53 -20.24 0.26
CA ALA A 264 17.83 -21.63 -0.04
C ALA A 264 19.29 -21.84 -0.50
N ARG A 265 19.87 -20.84 -1.19
CA ARG A 265 21.28 -20.85 -1.63
C ARG A 265 22.23 -20.38 -0.53
N GLU A 266 21.80 -19.43 0.29
CA GLU A 266 22.61 -18.81 1.35
C GLU A 266 21.82 -18.73 2.68
N PRO A 267 21.65 -19.86 3.42
CA PRO A 267 20.79 -19.90 4.62
C PRO A 267 21.26 -19.01 5.78
N GLY A 268 22.54 -18.64 5.80
CA GLY A 268 23.15 -17.75 6.79
C GLY A 268 22.93 -16.26 6.53
N LEU A 269 22.31 -15.90 5.41
CA LEU A 269 22.05 -14.51 5.03
C LEU A 269 20.84 -13.95 5.78
N LEU A 270 20.91 -12.69 6.23
CA LEU A 270 19.74 -11.90 6.57
C LEU A 270 19.30 -11.13 5.33
N ILE A 271 18.04 -11.27 4.92
CA ILE A 271 17.49 -10.45 3.84
C ILE A 271 16.65 -9.34 4.44
N VAL A 272 17.04 -8.09 4.19
CA VAL A 272 16.24 -6.91 4.54
C VAL A 272 15.47 -6.46 3.31
N GLY A 273 14.14 -6.55 3.34
CA GLY A 273 13.27 -6.16 2.23
C GLY A 273 12.78 -4.72 2.38
N ILE A 274 12.94 -3.92 1.32
CA ILE A 274 12.35 -2.58 1.15
C ILE A 274 11.09 -2.73 0.30
N LEU A 275 9.92 -2.65 0.94
CA LEU A 275 8.62 -2.94 0.33
C LEU A 275 7.60 -1.85 0.68
N GLY A 276 6.57 -1.68 -0.15
CA GLY A 276 5.38 -0.90 0.17
C GLY A 276 4.68 -1.45 1.41
N GLY A 277 4.24 -0.56 2.30
CA GLY A 277 3.66 -0.92 3.59
C GLY A 277 2.45 -1.86 3.47
N GLY A 278 1.68 -1.78 2.38
CA GLY A 278 0.55 -2.69 2.12
C GLY A 278 0.94 -4.17 1.95
N HIS A 279 2.18 -4.45 1.53
CA HIS A 279 2.73 -5.81 1.39
C HIS A 279 3.32 -6.36 2.71
N VAL A 280 3.52 -5.49 3.70
CA VAL A 280 4.18 -5.80 4.98
C VAL A 280 3.19 -5.84 6.14
N ARG A 281 2.25 -4.89 6.15
CA ARG A 281 1.28 -4.67 7.22
C ARG A 281 0.48 -5.93 7.54
N ASP A 282 0.24 -6.13 8.83
CA ASP A 282 -0.54 -7.25 9.38
C ASP A 282 0.05 -8.65 9.10
N GLY A 283 1.24 -8.71 8.50
CA GLY A 283 1.87 -9.96 8.08
C GLY A 283 1.09 -10.74 7.02
N HIS A 284 0.18 -10.08 6.30
CA HIS A 284 -0.76 -10.70 5.38
C HIS A 284 -0.25 -10.89 3.94
N GLY A 285 0.67 -10.03 3.51
CA GLY A 285 1.24 -10.05 2.15
C GLY A 285 2.47 -10.96 2.04
N VAL A 286 3.64 -10.36 1.83
CA VAL A 286 4.90 -11.10 1.62
C VAL A 286 5.25 -12.01 2.79
N ALA A 287 5.02 -11.59 4.03
CA ALA A 287 5.27 -12.44 5.20
C ALA A 287 4.42 -13.72 5.20
N HIS A 288 3.16 -13.64 4.79
CA HIS A 288 2.28 -14.81 4.65
C HIS A 288 2.81 -15.79 3.60
N GLN A 289 3.19 -15.28 2.43
CA GLN A 289 3.75 -16.09 1.34
C GLN A 289 5.11 -16.71 1.72
N LEU A 290 5.96 -16.00 2.47
CA LEU A 290 7.21 -16.54 2.99
C LEU A 290 7.01 -17.70 3.97
N ARG A 291 6.01 -17.61 4.85
CA ARG A 291 5.66 -18.71 5.77
C ARG A 291 5.18 -19.94 5.00
N ASP A 292 4.36 -19.75 3.97
CA ASP A 292 3.93 -20.83 3.07
C ASP A 292 5.13 -21.49 2.35
N LEU A 293 6.13 -20.70 1.96
CA LEU A 293 7.38 -21.18 1.37
C LEU A 293 8.36 -21.79 2.39
N GLY A 294 7.98 -21.92 3.67
CA GLY A 294 8.82 -22.52 4.70
C GLY A 294 9.90 -21.60 5.28
N VAL A 295 9.71 -20.28 5.21
CA VAL A 295 10.58 -19.27 5.85
C VAL A 295 9.85 -18.69 7.08
N PRO A 296 10.04 -19.23 8.30
CA PRO A 296 9.21 -18.88 9.44
C PRO A 296 9.70 -17.67 10.25
N ARG A 297 11.01 -17.37 10.23
CA ARG A 297 11.60 -16.31 11.06
C ARG A 297 11.65 -14.99 10.30
N ILE A 298 10.52 -14.28 10.33
CA ILE A 298 10.32 -13.02 9.62
C ILE A 298 10.02 -11.93 10.65
N GLY A 299 10.71 -10.80 10.56
CA GLY A 299 10.35 -9.57 11.24
C GLY A 299 9.70 -8.58 10.28
N ALA A 300 8.76 -7.78 10.75
CA ALA A 300 8.11 -6.71 10.01
C ALA A 300 8.17 -5.41 10.81
N LEU A 301 8.71 -4.36 10.22
CA LEU A 301 8.79 -3.03 10.84
C LEU A 301 8.12 -2.01 9.93
N LEU A 302 7.47 -1.02 10.55
CA LEU A 302 6.80 0.08 9.86
C LEU A 302 7.12 1.42 10.54
N THR A 303 6.90 2.50 9.83
CA THR A 303 6.77 3.83 10.45
C THR A 303 5.33 4.07 10.90
N TRP A 304 5.16 4.96 11.88
CA TRP A 304 3.86 5.45 12.33
C TRP A 304 3.92 6.95 12.53
N GLU A 305 2.95 7.69 12.00
CA GLU A 305 2.93 9.13 12.16
C GLU A 305 2.32 9.53 13.50
N ARG A 306 2.94 10.49 14.18
CA ARG A 306 2.42 11.03 15.44
C ARG A 306 1.02 11.63 15.34
N ALA A 307 0.67 12.13 14.15
CA ALA A 307 -0.62 12.74 13.86
C ALA A 307 -1.68 11.71 13.43
N GLU A 308 -1.34 10.43 13.30
CA GLU A 308 -2.31 9.36 13.01
C GLU A 308 -3.04 8.90 14.28
N SER A 309 -4.31 8.47 14.12
CA SER A 309 -5.14 7.97 15.21
C SER A 309 -4.82 6.51 15.55
N CYS A 310 -4.94 6.11 16.82
CA CYS A 310 -4.70 4.70 17.19
C CYS A 310 -5.78 3.73 16.66
N GLN A 311 -6.87 4.20 16.02
CA GLN A 311 -7.95 3.31 15.58
C GLN A 311 -7.49 2.25 14.58
N ALA A 312 -6.43 2.55 13.81
CA ALA A 312 -5.83 1.61 12.87
C ALA A 312 -4.69 0.76 13.48
N LEU A 313 -4.37 0.92 14.77
CA LEU A 313 -3.40 0.04 15.44
C LEU A 313 -4.03 -1.31 15.80
N GLY A 314 -3.59 -2.36 15.13
CA GLY A 314 -3.83 -3.75 15.52
C GLY A 314 -2.55 -4.39 16.08
N GLU A 315 -2.70 -5.39 16.94
CA GLU A 315 -1.56 -6.17 17.47
C GLU A 315 -0.76 -6.90 16.38
N THR A 316 -1.38 -7.13 15.24
CA THR A 316 -0.77 -7.79 14.08
C THR A 316 0.00 -6.85 13.17
N LEU A 317 -0.14 -5.52 13.36
CA LEU A 317 0.25 -4.52 12.36
C LEU A 317 1.71 -4.65 11.91
N ALA A 318 2.62 -4.85 12.86
CA ALA A 318 4.06 -5.05 12.69
C ALA A 318 4.67 -5.57 14.01
N ASP A 319 5.93 -6.00 14.00
CA ASP A 319 6.68 -6.32 15.22
C ASP A 319 7.21 -5.07 15.94
N GLY A 320 7.33 -3.95 15.21
CA GLY A 320 7.72 -2.67 15.76
C GLY A 320 7.36 -1.50 14.85
N LEU A 321 6.89 -0.42 15.46
CA LEU A 321 6.56 0.85 14.81
C LEU A 321 7.59 1.91 15.18
N TYR A 322 8.12 2.61 14.18
CA TYR A 322 8.99 3.76 14.42
C TYR A 322 8.21 5.05 14.29
N LEU A 323 8.15 5.80 15.38
CA LEU A 323 7.40 7.03 15.46
C LEU A 323 8.12 8.14 14.66
N ILE A 324 7.48 8.64 13.62
CA ILE A 324 7.98 9.74 12.79
C ILE A 324 7.09 10.97 12.95
N ASP A 325 7.66 12.14 12.74
CA ASP A 325 6.85 13.33 12.54
C ASP A 325 6.07 13.21 11.23
N PRO A 326 4.88 13.82 11.15
CA PRO A 326 4.20 13.94 9.87
C PRO A 326 5.14 14.62 8.86
N PRO A 327 5.00 14.30 7.55
CA PRO A 327 5.71 15.02 6.50
C PRO A 327 5.57 16.52 6.76
N ARG A 328 6.66 17.26 6.63
CA ARG A 328 6.57 18.72 6.66
C ARG A 328 5.68 19.13 5.45
N ASP A 329 5.18 20.35 5.40
CA ASP A 329 4.38 20.86 4.27
C ASP A 329 5.14 20.90 2.91
N ASP A 330 6.25 20.17 2.79
CA ASP A 330 6.98 19.82 1.57
C ASP A 330 6.46 18.54 0.90
N ALA A 331 5.31 18.00 1.35
CA ALA A 331 4.65 16.88 0.69
C ALA A 331 4.57 17.15 -0.83
N PRO A 332 5.10 16.24 -1.67
CA PRO A 332 5.12 16.43 -3.12
C PRO A 332 3.71 16.77 -3.61
N PRO A 333 3.54 17.83 -4.41
CA PRO A 333 2.21 18.31 -4.71
C PRO A 333 1.42 17.23 -5.46
N ARG A 334 0.10 17.23 -5.25
CA ARG A 334 -0.82 16.28 -5.87
C ARG A 334 -1.87 17.02 -6.69
N LEU A 335 -2.19 16.48 -7.87
CA LEU A 335 -3.21 17.06 -8.72
C LEU A 335 -4.64 16.79 -8.22
N GLY A 336 -4.86 15.71 -7.45
CA GLY A 336 -6.19 15.24 -7.06
C GLY A 336 -6.93 14.58 -8.23
N ILE A 337 -6.27 13.62 -8.88
CA ILE A 337 -6.80 12.87 -10.03
C ILE A 337 -6.62 11.36 -9.79
N ALA A 338 -7.57 10.57 -10.28
CA ALA A 338 -7.36 9.16 -10.54
C ALA A 338 -6.98 8.99 -12.03
N MET A 339 -6.05 8.08 -12.30
CA MET A 339 -5.43 7.93 -13.61
C MET A 339 -5.51 6.48 -14.07
N ALA A 340 -5.73 6.30 -15.36
CA ALA A 340 -5.61 5.01 -16.04
C ALA A 340 -4.63 5.14 -17.23
N PRO A 341 -3.81 4.12 -17.49
CA PRO A 341 -2.98 4.10 -18.70
C PRO A 341 -3.87 4.05 -19.95
N ALA A 342 -3.45 4.74 -21.02
CA ALA A 342 -4.09 4.70 -22.32
C ALA A 342 -3.03 4.62 -23.44
N PRO A 343 -3.36 4.12 -24.64
CA PRO A 343 -2.37 3.95 -25.73
C PRO A 343 -1.62 5.25 -26.08
N ASP A 344 -2.35 6.36 -26.10
CA ASP A 344 -1.83 7.67 -26.51
C ASP A 344 -1.62 8.64 -25.33
N GLY A 345 -1.64 8.14 -24.08
CA GLY A 345 -1.47 9.02 -22.93
C GLY A 345 -1.94 8.47 -21.59
N VAL A 346 -2.39 9.37 -20.72
CA VAL A 346 -2.95 9.07 -19.40
C VAL A 346 -4.39 9.55 -19.34
N ARG A 347 -5.32 8.62 -19.17
CA ARG A 347 -6.74 8.95 -19.05
C ARG A 347 -7.08 9.30 -17.60
N LEU A 348 -7.85 10.36 -17.39
CA LEU A 348 -8.38 10.73 -16.08
C LEU A 348 -9.65 9.92 -15.82
N SER A 349 -9.59 9.01 -14.85
CA SER A 349 -10.74 8.21 -14.42
C SER A 349 -11.57 8.92 -13.35
N ALA A 350 -10.98 9.89 -12.63
CA ALA A 350 -11.71 10.76 -11.72
C ALA A 350 -10.92 12.04 -11.48
N VAL A 351 -11.62 13.13 -11.12
CA VAL A 351 -11.02 14.37 -10.64
C VAL A 351 -11.67 14.74 -9.32
N THR A 352 -10.87 14.86 -8.26
CA THR A 352 -11.35 15.16 -6.91
C THR A 352 -11.87 16.61 -6.85
N PRO A 353 -13.10 16.86 -6.37
CA PRO A 353 -13.59 18.22 -6.15
C PRO A 353 -12.68 19.03 -5.24
N GLY A 354 -12.46 20.31 -5.57
CA GLY A 354 -11.58 21.20 -4.80
C GLY A 354 -10.08 20.97 -4.98
N SER A 355 -9.66 20.05 -5.86
CA SER A 355 -8.25 19.77 -6.17
C SER A 355 -7.61 20.76 -7.14
N LEU A 356 -6.27 20.70 -7.28
CA LEU A 356 -5.54 21.49 -8.29
C LEU A 356 -5.97 21.16 -9.72
N ALA A 357 -6.28 19.90 -10.02
CA ALA A 357 -6.79 19.48 -11.32
C ALA A 357 -8.18 20.06 -11.60
N ALA A 358 -9.08 20.01 -10.62
CA ALA A 358 -10.40 20.60 -10.74
C ALA A 358 -10.31 22.13 -10.96
N ALA A 359 -9.44 22.81 -10.19
CA ALA A 359 -9.19 24.24 -10.34
C ALA A 359 -8.60 24.61 -11.71
N ALA A 360 -7.79 23.72 -12.30
CA ALA A 360 -7.25 23.88 -13.65
C ALA A 360 -8.26 23.53 -14.77
N GLY A 361 -9.45 23.03 -14.43
CA GLY A 361 -10.48 22.67 -15.40
C GLY A 361 -10.32 21.29 -16.06
N LEU A 362 -9.49 20.42 -15.49
CA LEU A 362 -9.43 19.01 -15.85
C LEU A 362 -10.72 18.30 -15.44
N ARG A 363 -11.12 17.31 -16.23
CA ARG A 363 -12.38 16.56 -16.05
C ARG A 363 -12.13 15.07 -16.17
N GLU A 364 -13.03 14.31 -15.57
CA GLU A 364 -13.13 12.88 -15.84
C GLU A 364 -13.31 12.63 -17.34
N GLY A 365 -12.61 11.62 -17.87
CA GLY A 365 -12.60 11.26 -19.28
C GLY A 365 -11.49 11.93 -20.10
N ASP A 366 -10.88 13.01 -19.60
CA ASP A 366 -9.77 13.69 -20.27
C ASP A 366 -8.59 12.75 -20.54
N LEU A 367 -7.98 12.85 -21.73
CA LEU A 367 -6.77 12.12 -22.10
C LEU A 367 -5.58 13.08 -22.15
N LEU A 368 -4.66 12.94 -21.19
CA LEU A 368 -3.42 13.70 -21.12
C LEU A 368 -2.36 13.08 -22.03
N THR A 369 -1.92 13.84 -23.03
CA THR A 369 -1.01 13.36 -24.09
C THR A 369 0.41 13.91 -23.95
N GLU A 370 0.53 15.11 -23.37
CA GLU A 370 1.82 15.75 -23.10
C GLU A 370 1.78 16.49 -21.76
N ALA A 371 2.93 16.59 -21.10
CA ALA A 371 3.10 17.37 -19.89
C ALA A 371 4.49 18.04 -19.89
N ALA A 372 4.55 19.33 -19.56
CA ALA A 372 5.77 20.14 -19.67
C ALA A 372 6.45 20.05 -21.05
N GLY A 373 5.65 19.97 -22.12
CA GLY A 373 6.14 19.83 -23.51
C GLY A 373 6.75 18.48 -23.86
N ARG A 374 6.64 17.47 -22.98
CA ARG A 374 7.13 16.11 -23.21
C ARG A 374 5.95 15.14 -23.39
N PRO A 375 6.03 14.17 -24.32
CA PRO A 375 5.03 13.13 -24.47
C PRO A 375 4.82 12.38 -23.16
N LEU A 376 3.56 12.25 -22.75
CA LEU A 376 3.18 11.56 -21.54
C LEU A 376 2.71 10.14 -21.91
N ARG A 377 3.37 9.11 -21.37
CA ARG A 377 3.13 7.71 -21.76
C ARG A 377 2.63 6.81 -20.64
N SER A 378 2.69 7.27 -19.38
CA SER A 378 2.23 6.49 -18.23
C SER A 378 1.73 7.38 -17.09
N PRO A 379 0.80 6.89 -16.26
CA PRO A 379 0.37 7.57 -15.03
C PRO A 379 1.55 7.91 -14.10
N ASP A 380 2.56 7.06 -14.06
CA ASP A 380 3.75 7.25 -13.21
C ASP A 380 4.61 8.40 -13.71
N ALA A 381 4.79 8.55 -15.02
CA ALA A 381 5.49 9.70 -15.59
C ALA A 381 4.81 11.02 -15.22
N LEU A 382 3.46 11.04 -15.18
CA LEU A 382 2.71 12.22 -14.75
C LEU A 382 2.89 12.46 -13.26
N ARG A 383 2.73 11.42 -12.44
CA ARG A 383 2.92 11.50 -10.98
C ARG A 383 4.30 12.05 -10.65
N ALA A 384 5.34 11.48 -11.25
CA ALA A 384 6.72 11.90 -11.04
C ALA A 384 7.00 13.34 -11.46
N LEU A 385 6.33 13.79 -12.53
CA LEU A 385 6.46 15.17 -13.01
C LEU A 385 5.76 16.15 -12.07
N VAL A 386 4.57 15.80 -11.58
CA VAL A 386 3.80 16.59 -10.61
C VAL A 386 4.56 16.66 -9.29
N GLN A 387 5.02 15.53 -8.74
CA GLN A 387 5.74 15.47 -7.47
C GLN A 387 7.04 16.29 -7.46
N ARG A 388 7.63 16.54 -8.64
CA ARG A 388 8.84 17.36 -8.80
C ARG A 388 8.54 18.85 -9.02
N GLN A 389 7.28 19.26 -9.07
CA GLN A 389 6.94 20.67 -9.25
C GLN A 389 7.25 21.47 -7.97
N PRO A 390 8.10 22.50 -8.05
CA PRO A 390 8.32 23.40 -6.93
C PRO A 390 7.03 24.18 -6.59
N PRO A 391 6.86 24.61 -5.33
CA PRO A 391 5.78 25.52 -4.98
C PRO A 391 5.82 26.80 -5.82
N GLY A 392 4.64 27.30 -6.20
CA GLY A 392 4.49 28.53 -7.00
C GLY A 392 4.76 28.37 -8.51
N THR A 393 5.06 27.17 -9.01
CA THR A 393 5.24 26.93 -10.46
C THR A 393 3.94 26.57 -11.16
N TRP A 394 4.04 26.31 -12.46
CA TRP A 394 2.93 25.82 -13.27
C TRP A 394 3.36 24.65 -14.16
N LEU A 395 2.43 23.74 -14.41
CA LEU A 395 2.61 22.58 -15.27
C LEU A 395 1.65 22.68 -16.46
N PRO A 396 2.14 22.95 -17.69
CA PRO A 396 1.32 22.89 -18.88
C PRO A 396 1.08 21.42 -19.27
N LEU A 397 -0.18 21.12 -19.61
CA LEU A 397 -0.68 19.81 -19.98
C LEU A 397 -1.42 19.91 -21.31
N LYS A 398 -1.23 18.94 -22.19
CA LYS A 398 -1.99 18.82 -23.43
C LYS A 398 -3.05 17.75 -23.27
N VAL A 399 -4.30 18.18 -23.30
CA VAL A 399 -5.47 17.37 -23.00
C VAL A 399 -6.29 17.16 -24.26
N GLN A 400 -6.64 15.91 -24.55
CA GLN A 400 -7.67 15.57 -25.52
C GLN A 400 -8.97 15.31 -24.78
N ARG A 401 -10.01 16.05 -25.15
CA ARG A 401 -11.35 15.93 -24.57
C ARG A 401 -12.34 15.52 -25.64
N GLU A 402 -13.06 14.43 -25.40
CA GLU A 402 -14.18 14.03 -26.25
C GLU A 402 -15.37 14.96 -25.99
N GLY A 403 -15.85 15.62 -27.05
CA GLY A 403 -17.09 16.37 -27.01
C GLY A 403 -18.26 15.45 -27.33
N ALA A 404 -19.43 15.66 -26.70
CA ALA A 404 -20.64 14.89 -26.97
C ALA A 404 -20.96 14.83 -28.48
N GLY A 405 -20.55 13.75 -29.15
CA GLY A 405 -20.73 13.54 -30.59
C GLY A 405 -19.82 14.34 -31.52
N ARG A 406 -18.68 14.89 -31.07
CA ARG A 406 -17.72 15.65 -31.91
C ARG A 406 -16.31 15.06 -31.82
N ALA A 407 -15.50 15.32 -32.84
CA ALA A 407 -14.08 14.93 -32.87
C ALA A 407 -13.34 15.43 -31.60
N PRO A 408 -12.36 14.67 -31.08
CA PRO A 408 -11.61 15.05 -29.89
C PRO A 408 -10.98 16.44 -30.05
N VAL A 409 -11.20 17.32 -29.09
CA VAL A 409 -10.58 18.65 -29.08
C VAL A 409 -9.31 18.57 -28.26
N VAL A 410 -8.19 18.98 -28.87
CA VAL A 410 -6.92 19.16 -28.17
C VAL A 410 -6.92 20.55 -27.54
N GLN A 411 -6.71 20.62 -26.24
CA GLN A 411 -6.62 21.86 -25.48
C GLN A 411 -5.38 21.84 -24.59
N GLU A 412 -4.79 23.02 -24.38
CA GLU A 412 -3.73 23.21 -23.40
C GLU A 412 -4.35 23.65 -22.07
N VAL A 413 -3.96 22.98 -20.99
CA VAL A 413 -4.42 23.24 -19.63
C VAL A 413 -3.19 23.50 -18.78
N VAL A 414 -3.20 24.59 -18.00
CA VAL A 414 -2.09 24.93 -17.12
C VAL A 414 -2.52 24.75 -15.68
N VAL A 415 -1.90 23.80 -14.98
CA VAL A 415 -2.09 23.63 -13.54
C VAL A 415 -1.13 24.58 -12.82
N ARG A 416 -1.63 25.36 -11.86
CA ARG A 416 -0.81 26.24 -11.01
C ARG A 416 -0.65 25.63 -9.63
N PHE A 417 0.59 25.50 -9.17
CA PHE A 417 0.92 25.02 -7.84
C PHE A 417 0.89 26.20 -6.86
N PRO A 418 0.32 26.01 -5.66
CA PRO A 418 0.29 27.07 -4.64
C PRO A 418 1.72 27.50 -4.29
N ALA A 419 1.91 28.79 -4.02
CA ALA A 419 3.17 29.29 -3.49
C ALA A 419 3.43 28.65 -2.12
N GLY A 420 4.67 28.25 -1.85
CA GLY A 420 5.06 27.66 -0.56
C GLY A 420 4.80 28.68 0.56
N GLY A 421 4.19 28.21 1.65
CA GLY A 421 3.92 29.02 2.84
C GLY A 421 5.16 29.32 3.65
#